data_AF-A0A2N9PCH7-F1
#
_entry.id   AF-A0A2N9PCH7-F1
#
_cell.length_a   1.000
_cell.length_b   1.000
_cell.length_c   1.000
_cell.angle_alpha   90.00
_cell.angle_beta   90.00
_cell.angle_gamma   90.00
#
_symmetry.space_group_name_H-M   'P 1'
#
loop_
_entity.id
_entity.type
_entity.pdbx_description
1 polymer ?
#
loop_
_entity_poly.entity_id
_entity_poly.type
_entity_poly.pdbx_seq_one_letter_code
_entity_poly.pdbx_strand_id
1 'polypeptide(L)' 'MAKLYMKNTSQFPKIMPKRETIKFILNYSKDLKIIKVDGKKFELVTS' A
#
# COMPACT_ATOMS: atom_id res chain seq x y z
N MET A 1 -8.23 2.52 -5.68
CA MET A 1 -7.00 3.36 -5.63
C MET A 1 -6.43 3.69 -7.00
N ALA A 2 -6.30 2.73 -7.93
CA ALA A 2 -5.78 3.02 -9.28
C ALA A 2 -6.46 4.24 -9.95
N LYS A 3 -7.80 4.32 -9.92
CA LYS A 3 -8.58 5.45 -10.46
C LYS A 3 -8.22 6.83 -9.88
N LEU A 4 -7.73 6.92 -8.64
CA LEU A 4 -7.36 8.20 -8.00
C LEU A 4 -6.01 8.74 -8.47
N TYR A 5 -5.12 7.84 -8.91
CA TYR A 5 -3.76 8.18 -9.34
C TYR A 5 -3.58 8.12 -10.86
N MET A 6 -4.59 7.66 -11.59
CA MET A 6 -4.56 7.53 -13.04
C MET A 6 -5.31 8.70 -13.68
N LYS A 7 -4.54 9.58 -14.34
CA LYS A 7 -5.05 10.80 -14.98
C LYS A 7 -6.05 10.52 -16.11
N ASN A 8 -5.92 9.38 -16.81
CA ASN A 8 -6.80 8.95 -17.90
C ASN A 8 -7.03 7.44 -17.81
N THR A 9 -8.27 6.95 -17.82
CA THR A 9 -8.58 5.52 -17.59
C THR A 9 -9.04 4.76 -18.85
N SER A 10 -9.17 5.42 -20.00
CA SER A 10 -9.89 4.87 -21.16
C SER A 10 -9.09 3.94 -22.06
N GLN A 11 -7.76 3.85 -21.94
CA GLN A 11 -6.94 3.18 -22.97
C GLN A 11 -5.60 2.60 -22.47
N PHE A 12 -5.56 2.08 -21.25
CA PHE A 12 -4.35 1.37 -20.79
C PHE A 12 -4.55 -0.14 -20.84
N PRO A 13 -3.55 -0.91 -21.35
CA PRO A 13 -3.55 -2.35 -21.19
C PRO A 13 -3.65 -2.70 -19.70
N LYS A 14 -4.09 -3.91 -19.37
CA LYS A 14 -4.15 -4.38 -17.99
C LYS A 14 -2.74 -4.40 -17.39
N ILE A 15 -2.32 -3.29 -16.76
CA ILE A 15 -1.01 -3.16 -16.13
C ILE A 15 -1.07 -3.93 -14.82
N MET A 16 -0.49 -5.12 -14.83
CA MET A 16 -0.28 -5.88 -13.61
C MET A 16 1.04 -5.41 -12.97
N PRO A 17 1.08 -5.15 -11.65
CA PRO A 17 2.32 -4.77 -10.99
C PRO A 17 3.37 -5.88 -11.12
N LYS A 18 4.64 -5.50 -11.16
CA LYS A 18 5.74 -6.47 -11.14
C LYS A 18 5.76 -7.22 -9.80
N ARG A 19 6.36 -8.41 -9.78
CA ARG A 19 6.45 -9.26 -8.59
C ARG A 19 7.16 -8.54 -7.44
N GLU A 20 8.18 -7.74 -7.75
CA GLU A 20 8.96 -6.96 -6.79
C GLU A 20 8.09 -5.90 -6.12
N THR A 21 7.23 -5.23 -6.89
CA THR A 21 6.28 -4.23 -6.36
C THR A 21 5.27 -4.89 -5.42
N ILE A 22 4.75 -6.06 -5.77
CA ILE A 22 3.86 -6.84 -4.90
C ILE A 22 4.58 -7.21 -3.61
N LYS A 23 5.80 -7.74 -3.70
CA LYS A 23 6.61 -8.11 -2.53
C LYS A 23 6.93 -6.91 -1.64
N PHE A 24 7.25 -5.76 -2.24
CA PHE A 24 7.52 -4.52 -1.52
C PHE A 24 6.29 -4.09 -0.70
N ILE A 25 5.11 -3.99 -1.33
CA ILE A 25 3.87 -3.61 -0.64
C ILE A 25 3.54 -4.62 0.46
N LEU A 26 3.64 -5.92 0.18
CA LEU A 26 3.32 -6.96 1.16
C LEU A 26 4.25 -6.95 2.37
N ASN A 27 5.55 -6.77 2.16
CA ASN A 27 6.52 -6.69 3.25
C ASN A 27 6.26 -5.41 4.07
N TYR A 28 6.09 -4.27 3.41
CA TYR A 28 5.76 -3.02 4.08
C TYR A 28 4.49 -3.12 4.93
N SER A 29 3.43 -3.74 4.41
CA SER A 29 2.18 -3.93 5.17
C SER A 29 2.33 -4.88 6.36
N LYS A 30 3.25 -5.85 6.31
CA LYS A 30 3.54 -6.73 7.46
C LYS A 30 4.30 -6.00 8.56
N ASP A 31 5.18 -5.09 8.17
CA ASP A 31 5.99 -4.30 9.09
C ASP A 31 5.18 -3.17 9.74
N LEU A 32 4.05 -2.80 9.12
CA LEU A 32 3.10 -1.83 9.64
C LEU A 32 2.26 -2.42 10.78
N LYS A 33 2.44 -1.89 11.98
CA LYS A 33 1.69 -2.25 13.19
C LYS A 33 0.86 -1.08 13.66
N ILE A 34 -0.40 -1.34 14.00
CA ILE A 34 -1.28 -0.36 14.64
C ILE A 34 -1.21 -0.60 16.15
N ILE A 35 -0.62 0.34 16.87
CA ILE A 35 -0.60 0.34 18.35
C ILE A 35 -1.66 1.28 18.88
N LYS A 36 -2.29 0.92 19.99
CA LYS A 36 -3.27 1.75 20.69
C LYS A 36 -2.68 2.19 22.02
N VAL A 37 -2.57 3.49 22.24
CA VAL A 37 -2.11 4.06 23.51
C VAL A 37 -3.09 5.15 23.91
N ASP A 38 -3.65 5.04 25.12
CA ASP A 38 -4.58 6.04 25.68
C ASP A 38 -5.72 6.44 24.73
N GLY A 39 -6.40 5.45 24.15
CA GLY A 39 -7.50 5.65 23.21
C GLY A 39 -7.08 6.16 21.81
N LYS A 40 -5.82 6.53 21.60
CA LYS A 40 -5.27 6.98 20.33
C LYS A 40 -4.64 5.82 19.56
N LYS A 41 -4.78 5.84 18.23
CA LYS A 41 -4.19 4.84 17.33
C LYS A 41 -2.95 5.43 16.68
N PHE A 42 -1.85 4.68 16.69
CA PHE A 42 -0.61 5.06 16.03
C PHE A 42 -0.20 3.96 15.06
N GLU A 43 0.29 4.38 13.91
CA GLU A 43 0.88 3.52 12.90
C GLU A 43 2.40 3.51 13.09
N LEU A 44 2.96 2.33 13.31
CA LEU A 44 4.39 2.12 13.51
C LEU A 44 4.91 1.19 12.41
N VAL A 45 6.02 1.56 11.77
CA VAL A 45 6.75 0.66 10.87
C VAL A 45 7.93 0.09 11.68
N THR A 46 7.94 -1.22 11.90
CA THR A 46 9.04 -1.88 12.61
C THR A 46 9.94 -2.61 11.63
N SER A 47 11.23 -2.25 11.59
CA SER A 47 12.27 -2.94 10.81
C SER A 47 12.73 -4.25 11.43
#